data_AF-A0A661NEV9-F1
#
_entry.id   AF-A0A661NEV9-F1
#
_cell.length_a   1.000
_cell.length_b   1.000
_cell.length_c   1.000
_cell.angle_alpha   90.00
_cell.angle_beta   90.00
_cell.angle_gamma   90.00
#
_symmetry.space_group_name_H-M   'P 1'
#
loop_
_entity.id
_entity.type
_entity.pdbx_description
1 polymer ?
#
loop_
_entity_poly.entity_id
_entity_poly.type
_entity_poly.pdbx_seq_one_letter_code
_entity_poly.pdbx_strand_id
1 'polypeptide(L)'
;RGYALIGGRLHQVSRADGEAKAMPAPFVAQRARLHWGVVTPSGAGLALTSDGLVEVSRDGTIRRHPRAPDPGLAAPLGRAVRIADSWWIVRSAPGAGSGAAVVRLLPDPLEAPACSRLAYRDSARLVGGTREGMMLTLHADRLTVWRLSTTGATRQLAVYRSPLVGRFTAVRREAGGAILAGRSRNLPHRLAVVAIDDRGQLLPVRLSSLVGTATDLGLVALPGGGAWLTNGSRSRVSWIDDDGRELGAAAWSRRSSDAACLDGRPSRTQVPAVEPGKWQSLPKLAGSSSCTSGEPSWATDGSLRWFGTAVQGIDSRAELAIMRPTRAGPPKALTGAQGAQSALTTARLPSAGQPPTTGPQATPLMAPTGPAPPCPPDMVHIPSQAGASPAAGLCIDRFESQMVDRATGVALSPDYPTTPKLTGHVLAAWATGHRRTGNLHARAMPLPPLLRAVTAAPKIIARSRAGVIPSGYLSGFTAADACQGAGKRLCTLDEWKRACRGQQDRKFPYGKDYEHGVCNVYRYAHPAATLHGNAAIGHLDPRLNRVTQAGAPMLRRTGATSRCASRWGEDAVYDMVGNLDEWVDKKGGAFAGGFFSRSSRSGCSAAISVHPRRYLDYSLGTRCCLSAKR
;
A
#
# COMPACT_ATOMS: atom_id res chain seq x y z
N ARG A 1 -9.48 -18.54 -19.72
CA ARG A 1 -10.49 -18.15 -18.71
C ARG A 1 -10.14 -16.73 -18.24
N GLY A 2 -11.07 -15.79 -18.35
CA GLY A 2 -10.97 -14.46 -17.77
C GLY A 2 -11.69 -14.41 -16.43
N TYR A 3 -11.39 -13.40 -15.61
CA TYR A 3 -12.11 -13.16 -14.38
C TYR A 3 -12.60 -11.72 -14.37
N ALA A 4 -13.86 -11.54 -14.01
CA ALA A 4 -14.50 -10.24 -14.00
C ALA A 4 -15.27 -10.06 -12.69
N LEU A 5 -15.42 -8.81 -12.28
CA LEU A 5 -16.19 -8.45 -11.11
C LEU A 5 -17.52 -7.88 -11.56
N ILE A 6 -18.60 -8.55 -11.18
CA ILE A 6 -19.97 -8.18 -11.53
C ILE A 6 -20.74 -8.06 -10.22
N GLY A 7 -21.22 -6.86 -9.91
CA GLY A 7 -21.94 -6.59 -8.65
C GLY A 7 -21.16 -6.93 -7.37
N GLY A 8 -19.82 -6.81 -7.39
CA GLY A 8 -18.95 -7.14 -6.25
C GLY A 8 -18.65 -8.63 -6.06
N ARG A 9 -19.21 -9.51 -6.89
CA ARG A 9 -18.91 -10.94 -6.92
C ARG A 9 -17.88 -11.23 -8.01
N LEU A 10 -16.92 -12.13 -7.74
CA LEU A 10 -15.99 -12.57 -8.77
C LEU A 10 -16.68 -13.63 -9.64
N HIS A 11 -16.64 -13.43 -10.95
CA HIS A 11 -17.05 -14.41 -11.95
C HIS A 11 -15.82 -14.88 -12.72
N GLN A 12 -15.76 -16.18 -12.96
CA GLN A 12 -14.86 -16.81 -13.93
C GLN A 12 -15.63 -16.94 -15.24
N VAL A 13 -15.02 -16.52 -16.34
CA VAL A 13 -15.57 -16.65 -17.69
C VAL A 13 -14.60 -17.50 -18.51
N SER A 14 -15.04 -18.61 -19.10
CA SER A 14 -14.19 -19.32 -20.06
C SER A 14 -14.32 -18.68 -21.45
N ARG A 15 -13.23 -18.69 -22.22
CA ARG A 15 -13.32 -18.35 -23.65
C ARG A 15 -14.04 -19.44 -24.45
N ALA A 16 -14.10 -20.66 -23.91
CA ALA A 16 -14.70 -21.81 -24.57
C ALA A 16 -16.23 -21.84 -24.47
N ASP A 17 -16.79 -21.37 -23.35
CA ASP A 17 -18.23 -21.43 -23.07
C ASP A 17 -18.89 -20.04 -22.97
N GLY A 18 -18.12 -18.97 -22.74
CA GLY A 18 -18.65 -17.61 -22.55
C GLY A 18 -19.45 -17.41 -21.26
N GLU A 19 -19.64 -18.47 -20.47
CA GLU A 19 -20.50 -18.51 -19.29
C GLU A 19 -19.79 -17.92 -18.06
N ALA A 20 -20.47 -16.99 -17.38
CA ALA A 20 -19.92 -16.30 -16.21
C ALA A 20 -20.24 -17.04 -14.90
N LYS A 21 -19.39 -17.98 -14.52
CA LYS A 21 -19.54 -18.76 -13.28
C LYS A 21 -19.14 -17.95 -12.05
N ALA A 22 -20.07 -17.75 -11.11
CA ALA A 22 -19.77 -17.10 -9.84
C ALA A 22 -18.78 -17.92 -8.99
N MET A 23 -17.74 -17.27 -8.48
CA MET A 23 -16.73 -17.87 -7.62
C MET A 23 -17.11 -17.65 -6.14
N PRO A 24 -17.11 -18.70 -5.30
CA PRO A 24 -17.42 -18.58 -3.88
C PRO A 24 -16.31 -17.82 -3.13
N ALA A 25 -16.71 -17.02 -2.14
CA ALA A 25 -15.81 -16.32 -1.23
C ALA A 25 -15.62 -17.11 0.08
N PRO A 26 -14.41 -17.14 0.69
CA PRO A 26 -13.16 -16.60 0.17
C PRO A 26 -12.50 -17.60 -0.80
N PHE A 27 -12.03 -17.14 -1.96
CA PHE A 27 -11.06 -17.91 -2.74
C PHE A 27 -9.64 -17.38 -2.49
N VAL A 28 -8.69 -18.29 -2.46
CA VAL A 28 -7.27 -17.99 -2.29
C VAL A 28 -6.63 -17.96 -3.68
N ALA A 29 -6.26 -16.77 -4.14
CA ALA A 29 -5.39 -16.63 -5.31
C ALA A 29 -3.94 -16.56 -4.83
N GLN A 30 -3.08 -17.42 -5.36
CA GLN A 30 -1.65 -17.31 -5.13
C GLN A 30 -1.12 -16.11 -5.91
N ARG A 31 -0.56 -15.15 -5.18
CA ARG A 31 0.03 -13.96 -5.78
C ARG A 31 1.52 -13.93 -5.51
N ALA A 32 2.30 -14.44 -6.45
CA ALA A 32 3.74 -14.22 -6.44
C ALA A 32 4.01 -12.77 -6.90
N ARG A 33 4.04 -11.84 -5.95
CA ARG A 33 4.39 -10.44 -6.21
C ARG A 33 5.89 -10.32 -6.41
N LEU A 34 6.31 -9.62 -7.45
CA LEU A 34 7.71 -9.29 -7.70
C LEU A 34 7.89 -7.78 -7.53
N HIS A 35 8.57 -7.36 -6.46
CA HIS A 35 8.83 -5.95 -6.17
C HIS A 35 9.86 -5.36 -7.12
N TRP A 36 10.97 -6.08 -7.33
CA TRP A 36 12.00 -5.78 -8.32
C TRP A 36 12.86 -7.02 -8.56
N GLY A 37 13.59 -7.03 -9.68
CA GLY A 37 14.56 -8.05 -10.02
C GLY A 37 15.70 -7.46 -10.85
N VAL A 38 16.90 -8.01 -10.71
CA VAL A 38 18.08 -7.61 -11.48
C VAL A 38 18.88 -8.84 -11.86
N VAL A 39 19.44 -8.83 -13.07
CA VAL A 39 20.42 -9.82 -13.53
C VAL A 39 21.70 -9.10 -13.93
N THR A 40 22.84 -9.59 -13.45
CA THR A 40 24.18 -9.06 -13.77
C THR A 40 24.69 -9.64 -15.10
N PRO A 41 25.68 -9.00 -15.75
CA PRO A 41 26.32 -9.56 -16.94
C PRO A 41 26.96 -10.94 -16.73
N SER A 42 27.30 -11.31 -15.49
CA SER A 42 27.75 -12.68 -15.18
C SER A 42 26.65 -13.74 -15.15
N GLY A 43 25.38 -13.35 -15.35
CA GLY A 43 24.21 -14.23 -15.30
C GLY A 43 23.61 -14.46 -13.91
N ALA A 44 24.26 -13.99 -12.85
CA ALA A 44 23.69 -14.04 -11.50
C ALA A 44 22.55 -13.01 -11.34
N GLY A 45 21.56 -13.31 -10.52
CA GLY A 45 20.41 -12.44 -10.30
C GLY A 45 19.96 -12.38 -8.86
N LEU A 46 19.24 -11.30 -8.55
CA LEU A 46 18.55 -11.13 -7.27
C LEU A 46 17.19 -10.49 -7.51
N ALA A 47 16.17 -10.99 -6.83
CA ALA A 47 14.83 -10.45 -6.85
C ALA A 47 14.25 -10.36 -5.44
N LEU A 48 13.38 -9.38 -5.22
CA LEU A 48 12.56 -9.29 -4.02
C LEU A 48 11.12 -9.68 -4.35
N THR A 49 10.62 -10.71 -3.68
CA THR A 49 9.25 -11.20 -3.78
C THR A 49 8.49 -10.94 -2.49
N SER A 50 7.17 -11.20 -2.46
CA SER A 50 6.40 -11.17 -1.22
C SER A 50 6.89 -12.16 -0.16
N ASP A 51 7.55 -13.25 -0.57
CA ASP A 51 8.04 -14.31 0.32
C ASP A 51 9.50 -14.09 0.74
N GLY A 52 10.15 -13.04 0.24
CA GLY A 52 11.53 -12.69 0.55
C GLY A 52 12.43 -12.57 -0.67
N LEU A 53 13.74 -12.64 -0.44
CA LEU A 53 14.76 -12.51 -1.47
C LEU A 53 14.91 -13.83 -2.23
N VAL A 54 15.06 -13.74 -3.53
CA VAL A 54 15.31 -14.87 -4.43
C VAL A 54 16.61 -14.59 -5.16
N GLU A 55 17.63 -15.37 -4.85
CA GLU A 55 18.94 -15.31 -5.50
C GLU A 55 19.01 -16.37 -6.60
N VAL A 56 19.62 -15.99 -7.73
CA VAL A 56 19.82 -16.84 -8.89
C VAL A 56 21.31 -16.90 -9.18
N SER A 57 21.88 -18.09 -9.19
CA SER A 57 23.29 -18.29 -9.56
C SER A 57 23.50 -18.28 -11.08
N ARG A 58 24.76 -18.29 -11.50
CA ARG A 58 25.14 -18.16 -12.91
C ARG A 58 24.63 -19.32 -13.77
N ASP A 59 24.52 -20.52 -13.23
CA ASP A 59 23.93 -21.71 -13.87
C ASP A 59 22.38 -21.68 -13.91
N GLY A 60 21.75 -20.73 -13.22
CA GLY A 60 20.29 -20.63 -13.10
C GLY A 60 19.70 -21.28 -11.85
N THR A 61 20.52 -21.83 -10.95
CA THR A 61 20.04 -22.41 -9.69
C THR A 61 19.43 -21.31 -8.80
N ILE A 62 18.27 -21.60 -8.21
CA ILE A 62 17.48 -20.64 -7.41
C ILE A 62 17.66 -20.94 -5.92
N ARG A 63 18.03 -19.92 -5.15
CA ARG A 63 18.10 -19.95 -3.68
C ARG A 63 17.13 -18.94 -3.09
N ARG A 64 16.27 -19.38 -2.17
CA ARG A 64 15.31 -18.51 -1.48
C ARG A 64 15.84 -18.13 -0.12
N HIS A 65 15.72 -16.86 0.21
CA HIS A 65 16.17 -16.25 1.45
C HIS A 65 14.95 -15.58 2.09
N PRO A 66 14.22 -16.28 2.99
CA PRO A 66 13.01 -15.75 3.62
C PRO A 66 13.30 -14.43 4.34
N ARG A 67 12.58 -13.38 3.99
CA ARG A 67 12.75 -12.06 4.60
C ARG A 67 11.46 -11.25 4.44
N ALA A 68 10.90 -10.75 5.53
CA ALA A 68 9.74 -9.87 5.44
C ALA A 68 10.11 -8.61 4.63
N PRO A 69 9.39 -8.28 3.54
CA PRO A 69 9.69 -7.08 2.76
C PRO A 69 9.30 -5.84 3.58
N ASP A 70 10.28 -5.04 3.97
CA ASP A 70 10.01 -3.69 4.48
C ASP A 70 9.76 -2.70 3.32
N PRO A 71 9.06 -1.57 3.55
CA PRO A 71 8.73 -0.63 2.49
C PRO A 71 9.95 -0.04 1.76
N GLY A 72 11.07 0.13 2.46
CA GLY A 72 12.30 0.69 1.90
C GLY A 72 12.99 -0.27 0.93
N LEU A 73 12.92 -1.58 1.19
CA LEU A 73 13.40 -2.62 0.29
C LEU A 73 12.48 -2.81 -0.91
N ALA A 74 11.17 -2.64 -0.75
CA ALA A 74 10.20 -2.82 -1.83
C ALA A 74 10.32 -1.79 -2.98
N ALA A 75 10.89 -0.61 -2.70
CA ALA A 75 11.05 0.49 -3.67
C ALA A 75 12.45 1.15 -3.53
N PRO A 76 13.50 0.48 -4.00
CA PRO A 76 14.87 0.98 -3.85
C PRO A 76 15.13 2.22 -4.71
N LEU A 77 16.14 2.99 -4.33
CA LEU A 77 16.56 4.23 -5.01
C LEU A 77 17.48 3.98 -6.21
N GLY A 78 17.83 2.72 -6.44
CA GLY A 78 18.63 2.22 -7.55
C GLY A 78 18.46 0.71 -7.68
N ARG A 79 19.20 0.10 -8.62
CA ARG A 79 19.20 -1.35 -8.79
C ARG A 79 20.06 -2.01 -7.72
N ALA A 80 19.70 -3.24 -7.34
CA ALA A 80 20.64 -4.07 -6.59
C ALA A 80 21.87 -4.36 -7.46
N VAL A 81 23.04 -4.41 -6.85
CA VAL A 81 24.31 -4.68 -7.52
C VAL A 81 25.09 -5.75 -6.78
N ARG A 82 25.99 -6.41 -7.51
CA ARG A 82 26.88 -7.42 -6.95
C ARG A 82 28.28 -6.83 -6.76
N ILE A 83 28.79 -6.92 -5.53
CA ILE A 83 30.16 -6.55 -5.15
C ILE A 83 30.84 -7.81 -4.64
N ALA A 84 31.82 -8.33 -5.37
CA ALA A 84 32.36 -9.67 -5.17
C ALA A 84 31.22 -10.71 -5.10
N ASP A 85 31.05 -11.39 -3.97
CA ASP A 85 29.99 -12.38 -3.73
C ASP A 85 28.84 -11.86 -2.86
N SER A 86 28.77 -10.55 -2.68
CA SER A 86 27.73 -9.89 -1.88
C SER A 86 26.78 -9.06 -2.72
N TRP A 87 25.51 -9.01 -2.31
CA TRP A 87 24.48 -8.21 -2.96
C TRP A 87 24.21 -6.94 -2.17
N TRP A 88 24.12 -5.81 -2.86
CA TRP A 88 23.97 -4.49 -2.24
C TRP A 88 22.87 -3.68 -2.91
N ILE A 89 22.28 -2.76 -2.16
CA ILE A 89 21.25 -1.85 -2.65
C ILE A 89 21.33 -0.49 -1.97
N VAL A 90 20.80 0.53 -2.65
CA VAL A 90 20.53 1.85 -2.05
C VAL A 90 19.02 2.00 -1.86
N ARG A 91 18.58 2.30 -0.64
CA ARG A 91 17.16 2.45 -0.28
C ARG A 91 16.90 3.74 0.48
N SER A 92 15.65 4.14 0.63
CA SER A 92 15.29 5.24 1.54
C SER A 92 15.65 4.87 2.98
N ALA A 93 16.27 5.80 3.71
CA ALA A 93 16.57 5.60 5.13
C ALA A 93 15.26 5.57 5.96
N PRO A 94 15.19 4.78 7.05
CA PRO A 94 14.06 4.81 7.98
C PRO A 94 13.95 6.18 8.68
N GLY A 95 12.75 6.76 8.74
CA GLY A 95 12.50 8.11 9.31
C GLY A 95 12.29 9.17 8.23
N ALA A 96 11.38 10.13 8.46
CA ALA A 96 11.02 11.14 7.47
C ALA A 96 12.20 12.11 7.22
N GLY A 97 12.87 11.95 6.07
CA GLY A 97 13.99 12.79 5.61
C GLY A 97 14.38 12.50 4.16
N SER A 98 15.37 13.24 3.65
CA SER A 98 15.91 13.12 2.27
C SER A 98 17.09 12.12 2.13
N GLY A 99 17.47 11.42 3.21
CA GLY A 99 18.61 10.51 3.24
C GLY A 99 18.36 9.14 2.60
N ALA A 100 19.45 8.46 2.25
CA ALA A 100 19.45 7.10 1.73
C ALA A 100 20.36 6.18 2.56
N ALA A 101 20.00 4.90 2.64
CA ALA A 101 20.80 3.86 3.29
C ALA A 101 21.43 2.94 2.23
N VAL A 102 22.70 2.60 2.43
CA VAL A 102 23.45 1.64 1.61
C VAL A 102 23.53 0.32 2.36
N VAL A 103 22.93 -0.72 1.80
CA VAL A 103 22.69 -1.96 2.53
C VAL A 103 23.17 -3.17 1.74
N ARG A 104 24.01 -4.00 2.34
CA ARG A 104 24.27 -5.36 1.90
C ARG A 104 23.07 -6.22 2.27
N LEU A 105 22.51 -6.93 1.29
CA LEU A 105 21.35 -7.80 1.43
C LEU A 105 21.75 -9.25 1.73
N LEU A 106 22.81 -9.74 1.10
CA LEU A 106 23.34 -11.12 1.21
C LEU A 106 24.88 -11.11 1.18
N PRO A 107 25.56 -12.08 1.83
CA PRO A 107 24.98 -13.14 2.66
C PRO A 107 24.47 -12.62 4.00
N ASP A 108 25.27 -11.82 4.71
CA ASP A 108 24.89 -11.23 6.00
C ASP A 108 24.44 -9.77 5.80
N PRO A 109 23.19 -9.43 6.20
CA PRO A 109 22.70 -8.06 6.12
C PRO A 109 23.60 -7.08 6.88
N LEU A 110 24.01 -6.02 6.20
CA LEU A 110 24.86 -4.98 6.78
C LEU A 110 24.43 -3.63 6.23
N GLU A 111 24.11 -2.68 7.10
CA GLU A 111 24.02 -1.27 6.70
C GLU A 111 25.40 -0.64 6.79
N ALA A 112 25.87 0.02 5.72
CA ALA A 112 27.19 0.66 5.67
C ALA A 112 27.07 2.14 6.10
N PRO A 113 27.29 2.49 7.38
CA PRO A 113 26.86 3.78 7.91
C PRO A 113 27.69 4.94 7.36
N ALA A 114 28.99 4.72 7.14
CA ALA A 114 29.88 5.68 6.49
C ALA A 114 29.37 6.07 5.09
N CYS A 115 28.83 5.09 4.36
CA CYS A 115 28.30 5.28 3.03
C CYS A 115 26.89 5.91 3.05
N SER A 116 26.03 5.50 4.00
CA SER A 116 24.67 6.03 4.16
C SER A 116 24.66 7.52 4.49
N ARG A 117 25.60 8.03 5.30
CA ARG A 117 25.70 9.48 5.61
C ARG A 117 25.97 10.35 4.38
N LEU A 118 26.52 9.77 3.33
CA LEU A 118 26.90 10.45 2.09
C LEU A 118 25.82 10.36 1.01
N ALA A 119 24.81 9.51 1.22
CA ALA A 119 23.83 9.17 0.21
C ALA A 119 22.54 9.98 0.38
N TYR A 120 22.18 10.73 -0.67
CA TYR A 120 20.87 11.40 -0.77
C TYR A 120 19.94 10.62 -1.71
N ARG A 121 18.64 10.76 -1.47
CA ARG A 121 17.60 9.95 -2.11
C ARG A 121 17.68 9.89 -3.64
N ASP A 122 17.92 11.02 -4.27
CA ASP A 122 17.82 11.18 -5.73
C ASP A 122 19.17 11.28 -6.43
N SER A 123 20.27 11.12 -5.70
CA SER A 123 21.59 11.46 -6.22
C SER A 123 22.72 10.50 -5.84
N ALA A 124 22.38 9.37 -5.21
CA ALA A 124 23.31 8.28 -4.96
C ALA A 124 23.07 7.11 -5.95
N ARG A 125 24.15 6.60 -6.57
CA ARG A 125 24.13 5.38 -7.38
C ARG A 125 25.27 4.46 -6.97
N LEU A 126 24.93 3.21 -6.71
CA LEU A 126 25.90 2.16 -6.43
C LEU A 126 26.12 1.32 -7.70
N VAL A 127 27.39 1.07 -8.00
CA VAL A 127 27.84 0.25 -9.13
C VAL A 127 28.63 -0.94 -8.58
N GLY A 128 28.30 -2.13 -9.08
CA GLY A 128 28.94 -3.37 -8.66
C GLY A 128 30.37 -3.53 -9.20
N GLY A 129 31.09 -4.51 -8.68
CA GLY A 129 32.47 -4.81 -9.10
C GLY A 129 32.93 -6.18 -8.61
N THR A 130 34.05 -6.68 -9.14
CA THR A 130 34.57 -8.02 -8.81
C THR A 130 35.19 -8.13 -7.41
N ARG A 131 35.73 -7.01 -6.89
CA ARG A 131 36.35 -6.95 -5.56
C ARG A 131 35.74 -5.86 -4.69
N GLU A 132 35.58 -4.68 -5.26
CA GLU A 132 35.02 -3.50 -4.62
C GLU A 132 33.93 -2.89 -5.49
N GLY A 133 32.97 -2.22 -4.87
CA GLY A 133 31.96 -1.43 -5.58
C GLY A 133 32.40 0.02 -5.73
N MET A 134 31.64 0.76 -6.54
CA MET A 134 31.80 2.20 -6.71
C MET A 134 30.50 2.89 -6.34
N MET A 135 30.55 3.83 -5.40
CA MET A 135 29.42 4.69 -5.04
C MET A 135 29.63 6.07 -5.65
N LEU A 136 28.59 6.56 -6.30
CA LEU A 136 28.55 7.84 -7.00
C LEU A 136 27.52 8.73 -6.31
N THR A 137 27.95 9.86 -5.76
CA THR A 137 27.07 10.80 -5.07
C THR A 137 27.11 12.16 -5.74
N LEU A 138 25.96 12.69 -6.13
CA LEU A 138 25.83 14.03 -6.68
C LEU A 138 25.16 14.96 -5.66
N HIS A 139 25.83 16.01 -5.23
CA HIS A 139 25.24 17.02 -4.37
C HIS A 139 25.50 18.42 -4.95
N ALA A 140 24.43 19.19 -5.16
CA ALA A 140 24.47 20.41 -5.97
C ALA A 140 25.07 20.15 -7.37
N ASP A 141 26.30 20.61 -7.63
CA ASP A 141 27.04 20.35 -8.85
C ASP A 141 28.30 19.50 -8.65
N ARG A 142 28.49 18.91 -7.46
CA ARG A 142 29.65 18.07 -7.14
C ARG A 142 29.31 16.59 -7.27
N LEU A 143 29.98 15.91 -8.19
CA LEU A 143 30.00 14.45 -8.31
C LEU A 143 31.20 13.92 -7.53
N THR A 144 30.93 13.16 -6.47
CA THR A 144 31.97 12.48 -5.70
C THR A 144 31.96 10.98 -6.01
N VAL A 145 33.16 10.45 -6.24
CA VAL A 145 33.41 9.04 -6.54
C VAL A 145 34.01 8.38 -5.32
N TRP A 146 33.34 7.35 -4.83
CA TRP A 146 33.77 6.58 -3.67
C TRP A 146 33.96 5.12 -4.07
N ARG A 147 34.93 4.48 -3.42
CA ARG A 147 35.12 3.05 -3.44
C ARG A 147 34.46 2.43 -2.22
N LEU A 148 33.77 1.32 -2.39
CA LEU A 148 33.06 0.59 -1.35
C LEU A 148 33.61 -0.83 -1.22
N SER A 149 34.14 -1.19 -0.06
CA SER A 149 34.57 -2.56 0.22
C SER A 149 33.39 -3.48 0.52
N THR A 150 33.63 -4.79 0.52
CA THR A 150 32.65 -5.80 0.96
C THR A 150 32.28 -5.69 2.44
N THR A 151 33.09 -4.99 3.25
CA THR A 151 32.82 -4.71 4.68
C THR A 151 32.04 -3.42 4.91
N GLY A 152 31.69 -2.69 3.85
CA GLY A 152 30.99 -1.40 3.96
C GLY A 152 31.90 -0.21 4.24
N ALA A 153 33.22 -0.40 4.24
CA ALA A 153 34.19 0.69 4.35
C ALA A 153 34.26 1.49 3.05
N THR A 154 34.42 2.80 3.17
CA THR A 154 34.42 3.72 2.03
C THR A 154 35.72 4.50 1.92
N ARG A 155 36.22 4.67 0.70
CA ARG A 155 37.37 5.53 0.39
C ARG A 155 37.04 6.48 -0.75
N GLN A 156 37.20 7.78 -0.56
CA GLN A 156 37.00 8.75 -1.63
C GLN A 156 38.12 8.58 -2.68
N LEU A 157 37.76 8.53 -3.96
CA LEU A 157 38.71 8.48 -5.06
C LEU A 157 38.88 9.85 -5.72
N ALA A 158 37.76 10.54 -5.98
CA ALA A 158 37.78 11.81 -6.70
C ALA A 158 36.52 12.64 -6.44
N VAL A 159 36.64 13.95 -6.71
CA VAL A 159 35.53 14.91 -6.74
C VAL A 159 35.62 15.70 -8.03
N TYR A 160 34.51 15.79 -8.75
CA TYR A 160 34.40 16.56 -9.99
C TYR A 160 33.24 17.54 -9.93
N ARG A 161 33.33 18.60 -10.73
CA ARG A 161 32.12 19.28 -11.17
C ARG A 161 31.36 18.36 -12.11
N SER A 162 30.13 18.02 -11.74
CA SER A 162 29.35 16.98 -12.39
C SER A 162 29.01 17.39 -13.84
N PRO A 163 29.31 16.56 -14.84
CA PRO A 163 28.84 16.79 -16.21
C PRO A 163 27.32 16.54 -16.35
N LEU A 164 26.70 15.94 -15.34
CA LEU A 164 25.28 15.62 -15.29
C LEU A 164 24.54 16.53 -14.30
N VAL A 165 23.23 16.73 -14.52
CA VAL A 165 22.35 17.50 -13.63
C VAL A 165 21.17 16.65 -13.18
N GLY A 166 20.92 16.62 -11.88
CA GLY A 166 19.77 15.92 -11.29
C GLY A 166 19.98 14.41 -11.26
N ARG A 167 18.90 13.66 -11.51
CA ARG A 167 18.94 12.19 -11.48
C ARG A 167 19.77 11.63 -12.64
N PHE A 168 20.59 10.63 -12.35
CA PHE A 168 21.35 9.86 -13.33
C PHE A 168 21.16 8.37 -13.09
N THR A 169 21.61 7.54 -14.02
CA THR A 169 21.73 6.08 -13.86
C THR A 169 23.17 5.66 -14.09
N ALA A 170 23.57 4.52 -13.54
CA ALA A 170 24.93 4.02 -13.68
C ALA A 170 24.95 2.50 -13.76
N VAL A 171 25.89 1.96 -14.55
CA VAL A 171 26.21 0.53 -14.63
C VAL A 171 27.71 0.32 -14.59
N ARG A 172 28.12 -0.92 -14.36
CA ARG A 172 29.53 -1.30 -14.33
C ARG A 172 30.13 -1.24 -15.74
N ARG A 173 31.37 -0.75 -15.83
CA ARG A 173 32.27 -0.94 -16.99
C ARG A 173 32.96 -2.29 -16.93
N GLU A 174 33.16 -2.93 -18.08
CA GLU A 174 33.89 -4.19 -18.14
C GLU A 174 35.35 -3.99 -17.74
N ALA A 175 35.97 -2.91 -18.23
CA ALA A 175 37.33 -2.50 -17.87
C ALA A 175 37.49 -2.03 -16.40
N GLY A 176 36.40 -2.01 -15.63
CA GLY A 176 36.38 -1.49 -14.27
C GLY A 176 35.92 -0.03 -14.19
N GLY A 177 35.29 0.32 -13.07
CA GLY A 177 34.61 1.60 -12.89
C GLY A 177 33.16 1.59 -13.35
N ALA A 178 32.66 2.73 -13.85
CA ALA A 178 31.24 2.96 -14.10
C ALA A 178 30.96 3.74 -15.40
N ILE A 179 29.86 3.39 -16.08
CA ILE A 179 29.24 4.19 -17.14
C ILE A 179 28.04 4.88 -16.51
N LEU A 180 27.96 6.21 -16.63
CA LEU A 180 26.87 7.04 -16.14
C LEU A 180 26.13 7.65 -17.32
N ALA A 181 24.80 7.72 -17.21
CA ALA A 181 23.96 8.42 -18.18
C ALA A 181 22.94 9.32 -17.47
N GLY A 182 22.76 10.53 -17.99
CA GLY A 182 21.81 11.49 -17.43
C GLY A 182 21.71 12.76 -18.27
N ARG A 183 20.96 13.74 -17.77
CA ARG A 183 20.83 15.04 -18.43
C ARG A 183 22.16 15.78 -18.42
N SER A 184 22.61 16.25 -19.57
CA SER A 184 23.83 17.04 -19.72
C SER A 184 23.72 18.38 -18.99
N ARG A 185 24.79 18.79 -18.31
CA ARG A 185 24.90 20.13 -17.71
C ARG A 185 25.07 21.23 -18.75
N ASN A 186 25.93 20.98 -19.73
CA ASN A 186 26.29 21.99 -20.73
C ASN A 186 25.22 22.13 -21.81
N LEU A 187 24.43 21.07 -22.05
CA LEU A 187 23.33 21.06 -23.02
C LEU A 187 22.07 20.45 -22.40
N PRO A 188 21.27 21.20 -21.62
CA PRO A 188 20.18 20.67 -20.80
C PRO A 188 19.10 19.86 -21.54
N HIS A 189 18.97 20.02 -22.86
CA HIS A 189 18.03 19.29 -23.71
C HIS A 189 18.59 17.95 -24.24
N ARG A 190 19.85 17.62 -23.91
CA ARG A 190 20.57 16.44 -24.40
C ARG A 190 20.92 15.51 -23.25
N LEU A 191 21.01 14.23 -23.58
CA LEU A 191 21.59 13.23 -22.70
C LEU A 191 23.11 13.18 -22.87
N ALA A 192 23.81 13.13 -21.75
CA ALA A 192 25.24 12.88 -21.69
C ALA A 192 25.50 11.49 -21.10
N VAL A 193 26.50 10.83 -21.68
CA VAL A 193 27.10 9.59 -21.22
C VAL A 193 28.53 9.90 -20.81
N VAL A 194 28.93 9.45 -19.63
CA VAL A 194 30.28 9.64 -19.13
C VAL A 194 30.75 8.37 -18.44
N ALA A 195 32.00 8.00 -18.69
CA ALA A 195 32.64 6.89 -18.02
C ALA A 195 33.59 7.37 -16.92
N ILE A 196 33.72 6.58 -15.86
CA ILE A 196 34.69 6.75 -14.79
C ILE A 196 35.45 5.44 -14.71
N ASP A 197 36.78 5.49 -14.75
CA ASP A 197 37.60 4.28 -14.66
C ASP A 197 37.69 3.73 -13.22
N ASP A 198 38.41 2.62 -13.04
CA ASP A 198 38.54 1.97 -11.73
C ASP A 198 39.32 2.81 -10.70
N ARG A 199 40.19 3.71 -11.16
CA ARG A 199 40.95 4.67 -10.34
C ARG A 199 40.13 5.90 -9.97
N GLY A 200 38.96 6.07 -10.58
CA GLY A 200 38.06 7.20 -10.35
C GLY A 200 38.25 8.34 -11.33
N GLN A 201 39.07 8.19 -12.38
CA GLN A 201 39.31 9.19 -13.40
C GLN A 201 38.07 9.35 -14.29
N LEU A 202 37.61 10.59 -14.43
CA LEU A 202 36.52 10.95 -15.34
C LEU A 202 37.02 10.93 -16.80
N LEU A 203 36.39 10.13 -17.65
CA LEU A 203 36.66 10.08 -19.08
C LEU A 203 35.86 11.17 -19.83
N PRO A 204 36.20 11.48 -21.09
CA PRO A 204 35.54 12.54 -21.84
C PRO A 204 34.02 12.34 -21.96
N VAL A 205 33.26 13.43 -21.75
CA VAL A 205 31.79 13.42 -21.83
C VAL A 205 31.36 13.21 -23.28
N ARG A 206 30.43 12.27 -23.49
CA ARG A 206 29.82 11.98 -24.80
C ARG A 206 28.36 12.39 -24.80
N LEU A 207 27.87 12.90 -25.92
CA LEU A 207 26.44 13.19 -26.09
C LEU A 207 25.78 12.02 -26.81
N SER A 208 24.63 11.57 -26.30
CA SER A 208 23.84 10.54 -26.99
C SER A 208 22.95 11.16 -28.08
N SER A 209 22.64 10.39 -29.12
CA SER A 209 21.60 10.73 -30.09
C SER A 209 20.19 10.57 -29.53
N LEU A 210 20.04 9.90 -28.38
CA LEU A 210 18.77 9.83 -27.67
C LEU A 210 18.39 11.22 -27.15
N VAL A 211 17.25 11.71 -27.63
CA VAL A 211 16.67 12.99 -27.21
C VAL A 211 15.72 12.75 -26.04
N GLY A 212 15.86 13.55 -24.98
CA GLY A 212 14.96 13.53 -23.85
C GLY A 212 15.55 14.19 -22.60
N THR A 213 14.68 14.73 -21.75
CA THR A 213 15.02 15.29 -20.43
C THR A 213 14.75 14.29 -19.28
N ALA A 214 14.46 13.03 -19.63
CA ALA A 214 13.79 12.07 -18.76
C ALA A 214 14.67 11.59 -17.60
N THR A 215 14.05 11.46 -16.42
CA THR A 215 14.60 10.79 -15.23
C THR A 215 14.60 9.26 -15.33
N ASP A 216 13.88 8.71 -16.32
CA ASP A 216 13.61 7.29 -16.46
C ASP A 216 14.42 6.73 -17.63
N LEU A 217 15.73 6.62 -17.44
CA LEU A 217 16.65 6.00 -18.38
C LEU A 217 16.90 4.54 -18.00
N GLY A 218 16.81 3.64 -18.98
CA GLY A 218 17.29 2.28 -18.83
C GLY A 218 18.73 2.21 -19.29
N LEU A 219 19.64 1.90 -18.37
CA LEU A 219 21.05 1.60 -18.68
C LEU A 219 21.36 0.19 -18.21
N VAL A 220 21.92 -0.62 -19.08
CA VAL A 220 22.19 -2.04 -18.80
C VAL A 220 23.55 -2.37 -19.41
N ALA A 221 24.44 -2.94 -18.61
CA ALA A 221 25.77 -3.35 -19.09
C ALA A 221 25.67 -4.56 -20.01
N LEU A 222 26.51 -4.61 -21.04
CA LEU A 222 26.62 -5.74 -21.97
C LEU A 222 27.81 -6.63 -21.58
N PRO A 223 27.72 -7.95 -21.85
CA PRO A 223 28.89 -8.82 -21.74
C PRO A 223 29.92 -8.43 -22.79
N GLY A 224 31.20 -8.34 -22.40
CA GLY A 224 32.28 -7.92 -23.30
C GLY A 224 32.52 -6.42 -23.40
N GLY A 225 31.81 -5.60 -22.63
CA GLY A 225 32.04 -4.15 -22.53
C GLY A 225 30.89 -3.30 -23.06
N GLY A 226 30.80 -2.09 -22.54
CA GLY A 226 29.78 -1.12 -22.92
C GLY A 226 28.40 -1.45 -22.35
N ALA A 227 27.39 -0.80 -22.93
CA ALA A 227 26.03 -0.85 -22.44
C ALA A 227 25.02 -0.51 -23.53
N TRP A 228 23.76 -0.74 -23.23
CA TRP A 228 22.63 -0.21 -23.98
C TRP A 228 21.91 0.83 -23.12
N LEU A 229 21.68 1.99 -23.73
CA LEU A 229 20.96 3.12 -23.16
C LEU A 229 19.60 3.21 -23.84
N THR A 230 18.55 3.34 -23.04
CA THR A 230 17.16 3.34 -23.52
C THR A 230 16.37 4.45 -22.84
N ASN A 231 15.36 4.95 -23.53
CA ASN A 231 14.39 5.86 -22.93
C ASN A 231 13.34 5.07 -22.12
N GLY A 232 12.64 5.73 -21.19
CA GLY A 232 11.70 5.06 -20.26
C GLY A 232 10.51 4.37 -20.94
N SER A 233 10.16 4.78 -22.16
CA SER A 233 9.14 4.14 -22.99
C SER A 233 9.65 2.90 -23.76
N ARG A 234 10.97 2.66 -23.77
CA ARG A 234 11.64 1.64 -24.58
C ARG A 234 11.18 1.69 -26.04
N SER A 235 11.22 2.89 -26.61
CA SER A 235 10.94 3.12 -28.03
C SER A 235 12.20 3.39 -28.83
N ARG A 236 13.33 3.67 -28.16
CA ARG A 236 14.65 3.79 -28.78
C ARG A 236 15.73 3.20 -27.88
N VAL A 237 16.77 2.68 -28.51
CA VAL A 237 17.98 2.16 -27.88
C VAL A 237 19.20 2.77 -28.55
N SER A 238 20.25 3.01 -27.76
CA SER A 238 21.58 3.39 -28.20
C SER A 238 22.57 2.38 -27.61
N TRP A 239 23.45 1.81 -28.45
CA TRP A 239 24.56 0.97 -28.02
C TRP A 239 25.75 1.88 -27.77
N ILE A 240 26.37 1.75 -26.61
CA ILE A 240 27.53 2.53 -26.22
C ILE A 240 28.69 1.62 -25.86
N ASP A 241 29.91 2.04 -26.20
CA ASP A 241 31.14 1.36 -25.78
C ASP A 241 31.44 1.60 -24.29
N ASP A 242 32.52 1.00 -23.79
CA ASP A 242 32.91 1.10 -22.38
C ASP A 242 33.37 2.53 -22.00
N ASP A 243 33.71 3.38 -22.97
CA ASP A 243 34.05 4.79 -22.78
C ASP A 243 32.82 5.72 -22.95
N GLY A 244 31.66 5.15 -23.23
CA GLY A 244 30.40 5.86 -23.44
C GLY A 244 30.21 6.45 -24.83
N ARG A 245 31.04 6.11 -25.83
CA ARG A 245 30.81 6.51 -27.23
C ARG A 245 29.66 5.71 -27.81
N GLU A 246 28.78 6.38 -28.54
CA GLU A 246 27.68 5.73 -29.23
C GLU A 246 28.17 4.96 -30.46
N LEU A 247 27.97 3.64 -30.45
CA LEU A 247 28.28 2.72 -31.53
C LEU A 247 27.14 2.62 -32.56
N GLY A 248 25.93 2.94 -32.13
CA GLY A 248 24.75 2.96 -32.99
C GLY A 248 23.47 3.22 -32.21
N ALA A 249 22.40 3.58 -32.89
CA ALA A 249 21.09 3.78 -32.28
C ALA A 249 19.97 3.32 -33.21
N ALA A 250 18.88 2.80 -32.65
CA ALA A 250 17.75 2.28 -33.41
C ALA A 250 16.41 2.49 -32.69
N ALA A 251 15.32 2.50 -33.46
CA ALA A 251 13.97 2.43 -32.92
C ALA A 251 13.69 1.02 -32.39
N TRP A 252 13.09 0.92 -31.21
CA TRP A 252 12.68 -0.34 -30.62
C TRP A 252 11.20 -0.60 -30.91
N SER A 253 10.93 -1.67 -31.66
CA SER A 253 9.58 -2.16 -31.96
C SER A 253 8.67 -2.18 -30.72
N ARG A 254 7.46 -1.67 -30.88
CA ARG A 254 6.45 -1.64 -29.81
C ARG A 254 5.67 -2.95 -29.67
N ARG A 255 5.90 -3.94 -30.53
CA ARG A 255 5.26 -5.27 -30.43
C ARG A 255 5.66 -5.96 -29.12
N SER A 256 4.69 -6.55 -28.44
CA SER A 256 4.86 -7.21 -27.14
C SER A 256 4.06 -8.51 -27.08
N SER A 257 4.33 -9.33 -26.06
CA SER A 257 3.53 -10.50 -25.72
C SER A 257 2.09 -10.10 -25.35
N ASP A 258 1.16 -11.04 -25.48
CA ASP A 258 -0.24 -10.89 -25.06
C ASP A 258 -0.43 -11.17 -23.55
N ALA A 259 0.65 -11.16 -22.77
CA ALA A 259 0.62 -11.48 -21.36
C ALA A 259 -0.11 -10.40 -20.54
N ALA A 260 -1.00 -10.83 -19.65
CA ALA A 260 -1.50 -9.99 -18.57
C ALA A 260 -0.50 -9.99 -17.41
N CYS A 261 0.05 -8.83 -17.09
CA CYS A 261 1.10 -8.67 -16.07
C CYS A 261 0.52 -8.09 -14.78
N LEU A 262 0.85 -8.72 -13.65
CA LEU A 262 0.56 -8.14 -12.32
C LEU A 262 1.60 -7.08 -11.95
N ASP A 263 2.88 -7.43 -12.10
CA ASP A 263 4.03 -6.58 -11.87
C ASP A 263 4.89 -6.55 -13.16
N GLY A 264 5.36 -5.37 -13.58
CA GLY A 264 6.14 -5.19 -14.81
C GLY A 264 5.30 -4.81 -16.04
N ARG A 265 5.83 -5.11 -17.24
CA ARG A 265 5.19 -4.82 -18.54
C ARG A 265 5.21 -6.07 -19.42
N PRO A 266 4.27 -6.21 -20.39
CA PRO A 266 4.35 -7.27 -21.38
C PRO A 266 5.71 -7.24 -22.09
N SER A 267 6.37 -8.40 -22.19
CA SER A 267 7.70 -8.50 -22.78
C SER A 267 7.67 -8.07 -24.25
N ARG A 268 8.68 -7.33 -24.72
CA ARG A 268 8.82 -7.04 -26.15
C ARG A 268 9.06 -8.34 -26.91
N THR A 269 8.53 -8.47 -28.12
CA THR A 269 8.78 -9.67 -28.96
C THR A 269 10.19 -9.71 -29.54
N GLN A 270 10.91 -8.59 -29.46
CA GLN A 270 12.31 -8.45 -29.83
C GLN A 270 13.04 -7.62 -28.79
N VAL A 271 14.29 -7.96 -28.51
CA VAL A 271 15.19 -7.15 -27.68
C VAL A 271 16.47 -6.81 -28.45
N PRO A 272 17.14 -5.69 -28.12
CA PRO A 272 18.48 -5.39 -28.62
C PRO A 272 19.45 -6.55 -28.36
N ALA A 273 20.19 -6.94 -29.39
CA ALA A 273 21.30 -7.88 -29.24
C ALA A 273 22.54 -7.17 -28.64
N VAL A 274 23.56 -7.95 -28.29
CA VAL A 274 24.86 -7.41 -27.86
C VAL A 274 25.51 -6.61 -29.00
N GLU A 275 25.40 -7.11 -30.23
CA GLU A 275 25.89 -6.44 -31.44
C GLU A 275 25.06 -5.17 -31.77
N PRO A 276 25.71 -4.02 -32.00
CA PRO A 276 25.03 -2.78 -32.36
C PRO A 276 24.10 -2.92 -33.57
N GLY A 277 22.86 -2.43 -33.44
CA GLY A 277 21.87 -2.45 -34.52
C GLY A 277 21.20 -3.81 -34.79
N LYS A 278 21.61 -4.88 -34.10
CA LYS A 278 21.01 -6.21 -34.25
C LYS A 278 19.92 -6.45 -33.21
N TRP A 279 19.00 -7.35 -33.54
CA TRP A 279 17.83 -7.67 -32.72
C TRP A 279 17.73 -9.18 -32.49
N GLN A 280 17.44 -9.56 -31.25
CA GLN A 280 17.10 -10.93 -30.89
C GLN A 280 15.58 -11.09 -30.83
N SER A 281 15.05 -11.99 -31.67
CA SER A 281 13.64 -12.37 -31.60
C SER A 281 13.38 -13.31 -30.43
N LEU A 282 12.22 -13.15 -29.79
CA LEU A 282 11.81 -13.88 -28.60
C LEU A 282 10.57 -14.74 -28.89
N PRO A 283 10.66 -15.79 -29.74
CA PRO A 283 9.50 -16.56 -30.22
C PRO A 283 8.77 -17.32 -29.09
N LYS A 284 9.48 -17.77 -28.04
CA LYS A 284 8.87 -18.40 -26.86
C LYS A 284 8.01 -17.44 -26.02
N LEU A 285 8.20 -16.13 -26.16
CA LEU A 285 7.44 -15.12 -25.41
C LEU A 285 6.15 -14.68 -26.12
N ALA A 286 5.97 -15.12 -27.37
CA ALA A 286 4.78 -14.84 -28.17
C ALA A 286 3.68 -15.90 -27.99
N GLY A 287 3.97 -17.08 -27.42
CA GLY A 287 3.06 -18.23 -27.39
C GLY A 287 2.21 -18.39 -26.12
N SER A 288 2.71 -18.01 -24.95
CA SER A 288 1.96 -18.04 -23.69
C SER A 288 2.79 -17.42 -22.56
N SER A 289 2.23 -16.38 -21.93
CA SER A 289 2.65 -15.78 -20.64
C SER A 289 4.14 -15.43 -20.47
N SER A 290 4.54 -14.20 -20.80
CA SER A 290 5.73 -13.61 -20.18
C SER A 290 5.61 -12.11 -19.96
N CYS A 291 6.02 -11.69 -18.78
CA CYS A 291 6.16 -10.29 -18.39
C CYS A 291 7.62 -9.99 -18.09
N THR A 292 7.99 -8.72 -18.17
CA THR A 292 9.35 -8.25 -17.81
C THR A 292 9.24 -7.19 -16.72
N SER A 293 9.93 -7.44 -15.61
CA SER A 293 10.16 -6.50 -14.53
C SER A 293 11.60 -6.01 -14.60
N GLY A 294 11.81 -4.70 -14.64
CA GLY A 294 13.13 -4.13 -14.95
C GLY A 294 13.54 -4.34 -16.41
N GLU A 295 14.84 -4.34 -16.69
CA GLU A 295 15.38 -4.56 -18.04
C GLU A 295 15.88 -6.02 -18.18
N PRO A 296 15.76 -6.63 -19.37
CA PRO A 296 16.49 -7.85 -19.67
C PRO A 296 18.00 -7.61 -19.57
N SER A 297 18.78 -8.64 -19.31
CA SER A 297 20.25 -8.56 -19.33
C SER A 297 20.85 -9.71 -20.12
N TRP A 298 21.85 -9.40 -20.95
CA TRP A 298 22.70 -10.39 -21.59
C TRP A 298 23.77 -10.86 -20.61
N ALA A 299 23.94 -12.17 -20.51
CA ALA A 299 24.97 -12.80 -19.69
C ALA A 299 26.18 -13.23 -20.55
N THR A 300 27.34 -13.39 -19.90
CA THR A 300 28.60 -13.82 -20.54
C THR A 300 28.53 -15.20 -21.17
N ASP A 301 27.59 -16.05 -20.75
CA ASP A 301 27.32 -17.35 -21.37
C ASP A 301 26.45 -17.25 -22.64
N GLY A 302 26.20 -16.02 -23.12
CA GLY A 302 25.37 -15.74 -24.28
C GLY A 302 23.86 -15.83 -24.02
N SER A 303 23.43 -16.12 -22.79
CA SER A 303 22.01 -16.18 -22.46
C SER A 303 21.41 -14.80 -22.20
N LEU A 304 20.16 -14.60 -22.62
CA LEU A 304 19.33 -13.47 -22.23
C LEU A 304 18.49 -13.87 -21.02
N ARG A 305 18.52 -13.05 -19.96
CA ARG A 305 17.85 -13.34 -18.69
C ARG A 305 17.01 -12.17 -18.19
N TRP A 306 15.86 -12.45 -17.58
CA TRP A 306 15.03 -11.45 -16.90
C TRP A 306 14.11 -12.07 -15.87
N PHE A 307 13.62 -11.22 -14.96
CA PHE A 307 12.52 -11.56 -14.05
C PHE A 307 11.19 -10.99 -14.54
N GLY A 308 10.10 -11.65 -14.21
CA GLY A 308 8.75 -11.22 -14.58
C GLY A 308 7.68 -11.82 -13.68
N THR A 309 6.43 -11.37 -13.88
CA THR A 309 5.26 -11.98 -13.25
C THR A 309 4.13 -12.10 -14.26
N ALA A 310 3.72 -13.32 -14.59
CA ALA A 310 2.59 -13.55 -15.49
C ALA A 310 1.34 -14.02 -14.72
N VAL A 311 0.17 -13.61 -15.22
CA VAL A 311 -1.12 -14.08 -14.71
C VAL A 311 -1.49 -15.39 -15.41
N GLN A 312 -1.70 -16.45 -14.62
CA GLN A 312 -2.20 -17.75 -15.09
C GLN A 312 -3.49 -18.08 -14.33
N GLY A 313 -4.63 -17.96 -15.00
CA GLY A 313 -5.91 -18.08 -14.31
C GLY A 313 -6.13 -16.93 -13.34
N ILE A 314 -6.42 -17.22 -12.06
CA ILE A 314 -6.50 -16.22 -10.98
C ILE A 314 -5.17 -15.95 -10.30
N ASP A 315 -4.18 -16.82 -10.52
CA ASP A 315 -2.89 -16.76 -9.85
C ASP A 315 -1.92 -15.88 -10.64
N SER A 316 -0.97 -15.29 -9.92
CA SER A 316 0.20 -14.70 -10.55
C SER A 316 1.43 -15.52 -10.19
N ARG A 317 2.22 -15.87 -11.20
CA ARG A 317 3.47 -16.64 -11.04
C ARG A 317 4.65 -15.72 -11.31
N ALA A 318 5.59 -15.67 -10.37
CA ALA A 318 6.86 -15.03 -10.61
C ALA A 318 7.70 -15.98 -11.49
N GLU A 319 8.37 -15.40 -12.47
CA GLU A 319 9.11 -16.12 -13.49
C GLU A 319 10.54 -15.59 -13.54
N LEU A 320 11.48 -16.52 -13.63
CA LEU A 320 12.83 -16.27 -14.12
C LEU A 320 12.87 -16.87 -15.52
N ALA A 321 13.14 -16.05 -16.51
CA ALA A 321 13.34 -16.53 -17.86
C ALA A 321 14.81 -16.49 -18.23
N ILE A 322 15.29 -17.61 -18.77
CA ILE A 322 16.64 -17.78 -19.32
C ILE A 322 16.46 -18.28 -20.74
N MET A 323 16.89 -17.49 -21.70
CA MET A 323 16.83 -17.83 -23.12
C MET A 323 18.24 -17.88 -23.69
N ARG A 324 18.61 -19.01 -24.29
CA ARG A 324 19.82 -19.10 -25.11
C ARG A 324 19.43 -18.86 -26.57
N PRO A 325 19.97 -17.82 -27.23
CA PRO A 325 19.72 -17.60 -28.63
C PRO A 325 20.17 -18.81 -29.45
N THR A 326 19.31 -19.27 -30.35
CA THR A 326 19.74 -20.05 -31.52
C THR A 326 20.17 -19.06 -32.60
N ARG A 327 21.28 -19.32 -33.29
CA ARG A 327 21.82 -18.49 -34.39
C ARG A 327 20.68 -18.04 -35.32
N ALA A 328 20.53 -16.73 -35.51
CA ALA A 328 19.37 -16.14 -36.19
C ALA A 328 19.36 -16.50 -37.70
N GLY A 329 18.28 -17.12 -38.17
CA GLY A 329 17.90 -17.07 -39.59
C GLY A 329 17.22 -15.73 -39.93
N PRO A 330 17.17 -15.31 -41.20
CA PRO A 330 16.59 -14.03 -41.59
C PRO A 330 15.09 -13.97 -41.30
N PRO A 331 14.53 -12.77 -41.05
CA PRO A 331 13.13 -12.60 -40.70
C PRO A 331 12.20 -13.00 -41.86
N LYS A 332 11.24 -13.90 -41.62
CA LYS A 332 10.08 -14.07 -42.50
C LYS A 332 9.17 -12.85 -42.38
N ALA A 333 8.92 -12.18 -43.50
CA ALA A 333 7.95 -11.10 -43.61
C ALA A 333 6.53 -11.64 -43.33
N LEU A 334 5.80 -10.97 -42.45
CA LEU A 334 4.37 -11.21 -42.23
C LEU A 334 3.59 -10.25 -43.13
N THR A 335 3.13 -10.75 -44.27
CA THR A 335 2.05 -10.16 -45.07
C THR A 335 0.72 -10.44 -44.38
N GLY A 336 -0.13 -9.41 -44.23
CA GLY A 336 -1.50 -9.58 -43.76
C GLY A 336 -2.09 -8.33 -43.12
N ALA A 337 -2.33 -7.31 -43.94
CA ALA A 337 -3.17 -6.16 -43.60
C ALA A 337 -4.55 -6.38 -44.21
N GLN A 338 -5.54 -6.72 -43.38
CA GLN A 338 -6.98 -6.50 -43.59
C GLN A 338 -7.54 -6.36 -42.16
N GLY A 339 -8.09 -5.22 -41.73
CA GLY A 339 -9.23 -4.51 -42.29
C GLY A 339 -10.39 -4.71 -41.31
N ALA A 340 -10.61 -3.78 -40.38
CA ALA A 340 -11.83 -3.74 -39.58
C ALA A 340 -12.16 -2.29 -39.24
N GLN A 341 -13.19 -1.82 -39.95
CA GLN A 341 -13.72 -0.47 -39.92
C GLN A 341 -14.54 -0.21 -38.65
N SER A 342 -14.73 1.09 -38.42
CA SER A 342 -15.54 1.75 -37.41
C SER A 342 -16.98 1.25 -37.35
N ALA A 343 -17.53 1.14 -36.13
CA ALA A 343 -18.97 1.25 -35.89
C ALA A 343 -19.18 1.91 -34.51
N LEU A 344 -19.39 3.23 -34.55
CA LEU A 344 -20.03 3.99 -33.48
C LEU A 344 -21.52 3.70 -33.52
N THR A 345 -22.08 3.19 -32.42
CA THR A 345 -23.53 3.14 -32.21
C THR A 345 -23.86 3.83 -30.89
N THR A 346 -24.64 4.89 -31.03
CA THR A 346 -25.24 5.75 -30.02
C THR A 346 -26.38 5.01 -29.31
N ALA A 347 -26.27 4.81 -28.00
CA ALA A 347 -27.37 4.30 -27.17
C ALA A 347 -28.00 5.45 -26.38
N ARG A 348 -29.30 5.69 -26.66
CA ARG A 348 -30.20 6.62 -25.97
C ARG A 348 -30.51 6.16 -24.54
N LEU A 349 -30.53 7.11 -23.61
CA LEU A 349 -31.03 6.97 -22.23
C LEU A 349 -32.57 7.09 -22.19
N PRO A 350 -33.29 6.28 -21.39
CA PRO A 350 -34.67 6.56 -21.02
C PRO A 350 -34.77 7.50 -19.81
N SER A 351 -35.82 8.32 -19.84
CA SER A 351 -36.20 9.38 -18.91
C SER A 351 -36.57 8.87 -17.50
N ALA A 352 -36.36 9.76 -16.52
CA ALA A 352 -36.73 9.59 -15.11
C ALA A 352 -38.24 9.76 -14.90
N GLY A 353 -38.88 8.77 -14.28
CA GLY A 353 -40.23 8.87 -13.72
C GLY A 353 -40.19 9.25 -12.24
N GLN A 354 -40.95 10.27 -11.86
CA GLN A 354 -41.22 10.66 -10.46
C GLN A 354 -42.10 9.61 -9.75
N PRO A 355 -41.90 9.37 -8.45
CA PRO A 355 -42.91 8.76 -7.59
C PRO A 355 -43.78 9.82 -6.87
N PRO A 356 -45.05 9.50 -6.58
CA PRO A 356 -46.05 10.43 -6.06
C PRO A 356 -45.97 10.65 -4.54
N THR A 357 -46.48 11.82 -4.16
CA THR A 357 -46.67 12.33 -2.80
C THR A 357 -48.00 11.87 -2.20
N THR A 358 -47.99 11.08 -1.12
CA THR A 358 -49.08 11.02 -0.14
C THR A 358 -48.53 10.54 1.21
N GLY A 359 -48.58 11.39 2.23
CA GLY A 359 -48.31 10.99 3.62
C GLY A 359 -49.60 10.65 4.39
N PRO A 360 -49.49 10.04 5.58
CA PRO A 360 -50.50 10.14 6.62
C PRO A 360 -50.04 11.10 7.73
N GLN A 361 -50.97 11.96 8.17
CA GLN A 361 -50.82 12.91 9.26
C GLN A 361 -50.62 12.19 10.61
N ALA A 362 -49.68 12.67 11.42
CA ALA A 362 -49.50 12.23 12.79
C ALA A 362 -50.27 13.15 13.75
N THR A 363 -51.14 12.55 14.56
CA THR A 363 -51.82 13.17 15.71
C THR A 363 -50.81 13.52 16.82
N PRO A 364 -50.93 14.68 17.49
CA PRO A 364 -50.04 15.06 18.57
C PRO A 364 -50.41 14.34 19.88
N LEU A 365 -49.45 13.60 20.43
CA LEU A 365 -49.51 13.00 21.76
C LEU A 365 -49.22 14.05 22.85
N MET A 366 -50.08 14.10 23.86
CA MET A 366 -49.94 14.98 25.04
C MET A 366 -48.64 14.70 25.82
N ALA A 367 -48.05 15.77 26.37
CA ALA A 367 -46.84 15.71 27.19
C ALA A 367 -47.16 15.19 28.62
N PRO A 368 -46.34 14.28 29.19
CA PRO A 368 -46.53 13.83 30.57
C PRO A 368 -46.01 14.89 31.57
N THR A 369 -46.83 15.17 32.59
CA THR A 369 -46.62 16.15 33.66
C THR A 369 -45.82 15.58 34.85
N GLY A 370 -44.74 14.85 34.58
CA GLY A 370 -43.82 14.35 35.61
C GLY A 370 -42.57 15.24 35.76
N PRO A 371 -41.83 15.17 36.88
CA PRO A 371 -40.51 15.79 36.98
C PRO A 371 -39.61 15.28 35.85
N ALA A 372 -38.85 16.19 35.23
CA ALA A 372 -38.00 15.84 34.10
C ALA A 372 -37.00 14.74 34.51
N PRO A 373 -36.80 13.69 33.69
CA PRO A 373 -35.84 12.65 34.02
C PRO A 373 -34.43 13.24 34.19
N PRO A 374 -33.60 12.67 35.08
CA PRO A 374 -32.29 13.22 35.43
C PRO A 374 -31.31 13.22 34.24
N CYS A 375 -31.59 12.40 33.23
CA CYS A 375 -30.81 12.28 32.00
C CYS A 375 -31.68 12.44 30.74
N PRO A 376 -31.09 12.93 29.64
CA PRO A 376 -31.73 12.90 28.32
C PRO A 376 -32.17 11.48 27.92
N PRO A 377 -33.22 11.32 27.09
CA PRO A 377 -33.76 10.01 26.73
C PRO A 377 -32.76 9.06 26.06
N ASP A 378 -31.70 9.56 25.43
CA ASP A 378 -30.64 8.77 24.77
C ASP A 378 -29.48 8.37 25.71
N MET A 379 -29.58 8.75 26.99
CA MET A 379 -28.59 8.48 28.04
C MET A 379 -29.20 7.69 29.20
N VAL A 380 -28.34 7.00 29.94
CA VAL A 380 -28.67 6.21 31.13
C VAL A 380 -28.12 6.91 32.36
N HIS A 381 -28.93 6.98 33.43
CA HIS A 381 -28.51 7.56 34.70
C HIS A 381 -27.73 6.56 35.55
N ILE A 382 -26.56 6.97 36.00
CA ILE A 382 -25.61 6.21 36.82
C ILE A 382 -25.47 6.96 38.15
N PRO A 383 -26.08 6.47 39.24
CA PRO A 383 -26.01 7.14 40.55
C PRO A 383 -24.57 7.37 41.04
N SER A 384 -24.39 8.43 41.82
CA SER A 384 -23.15 8.66 42.58
C SER A 384 -22.95 7.55 43.62
N GLN A 385 -21.71 7.30 44.05
CA GLN A 385 -21.47 6.31 45.11
C GLN A 385 -21.95 6.88 46.44
N ALA A 386 -22.48 6.00 47.30
CA ALA A 386 -22.83 6.34 48.67
C ALA A 386 -21.60 6.96 49.39
N GLY A 387 -21.76 8.18 49.93
CA GLY A 387 -20.70 8.90 50.65
C GLY A 387 -19.95 9.96 49.83
N ALA A 388 -20.19 10.10 48.53
CA ALA A 388 -19.76 11.29 47.79
C ALA A 388 -20.68 12.47 48.14
N SER A 389 -20.12 13.68 48.31
CA SER A 389 -20.86 14.97 48.40
C SER A 389 -21.97 15.01 47.33
N PRO A 390 -23.13 15.68 47.52
CA PRO A 390 -24.30 15.59 46.62
C PRO A 390 -24.02 16.23 45.24
N ALA A 391 -23.22 15.54 44.46
CA ALA A 391 -23.02 15.69 43.04
C ALA A 391 -24.09 14.83 42.37
N ALA A 392 -24.84 15.46 41.48
CA ALA A 392 -25.77 14.77 40.61
C ALA A 392 -25.05 13.60 39.92
N GLY A 393 -25.76 12.50 39.70
CA GLY A 393 -25.20 11.29 39.08
C GLY A 393 -24.57 11.54 37.70
N LEU A 394 -24.14 10.48 37.04
CA LEU A 394 -23.60 10.55 35.69
C LEU A 394 -24.69 10.15 34.70
N CYS A 395 -24.87 10.92 33.64
CA CYS A 395 -25.57 10.46 32.44
C CYS A 395 -24.53 9.95 31.45
N ILE A 396 -24.70 8.73 30.93
CA ILE A 396 -23.86 8.17 29.86
C ILE A 396 -24.71 7.77 28.66
N ASP A 397 -24.22 8.00 27.45
CA ASP A 397 -24.88 7.56 26.23
C ASP A 397 -25.19 6.06 26.27
N ARG A 398 -26.44 5.71 25.96
CA ARG A 398 -26.93 4.33 25.99
C ARG A 398 -26.20 3.41 25.00
N PHE A 399 -25.84 3.94 23.84
CA PHE A 399 -25.18 3.23 22.77
C PHE A 399 -23.89 3.95 22.34
N GLU A 400 -23.02 3.25 21.63
CA GLU A 400 -21.93 3.88 20.88
C GLU A 400 -22.46 4.97 19.92
N SER A 401 -21.69 6.04 19.74
CA SER A 401 -22.14 7.21 19.01
C SER A 401 -22.05 7.07 17.49
N GLN A 402 -23.10 7.54 16.81
CA GLN A 402 -23.06 7.89 15.39
C GLN A 402 -22.69 9.36 15.25
N MET A 403 -21.77 9.67 14.33
CA MET A 403 -21.45 11.06 13.99
C MET A 403 -22.51 11.62 13.06
N VAL A 404 -22.98 12.82 13.37
CA VAL A 404 -24.03 13.52 12.65
C VAL A 404 -23.57 14.93 12.33
N ASP A 405 -23.92 15.43 11.15
CA ASP A 405 -23.75 16.85 10.84
C ASP A 405 -24.76 17.68 11.66
N ARG A 406 -24.26 18.60 12.47
CA ARG A 406 -25.05 19.47 13.34
C ARG A 406 -26.09 20.29 12.56
N ALA A 407 -25.73 20.78 11.37
CA ALA A 407 -26.57 21.69 10.62
C ALA A 407 -27.74 20.97 9.96
N THR A 408 -27.49 19.80 9.39
CA THR A 408 -28.48 19.05 8.59
C THR A 408 -29.15 17.92 9.36
N GLY A 409 -28.57 17.48 10.49
CA GLY A 409 -29.03 16.32 11.24
C GLY A 409 -28.77 14.98 10.53
N VAL A 410 -28.09 15.00 9.38
CA VAL A 410 -27.78 13.82 8.55
C VAL A 410 -26.60 13.05 9.14
N ALA A 411 -26.75 11.73 9.23
CA ALA A 411 -25.67 10.85 9.67
C ALA A 411 -24.49 10.90 8.70
N LEU A 412 -23.28 11.04 9.25
CA LEU A 412 -22.05 10.90 8.48
C LEU A 412 -21.73 9.41 8.26
N SER A 413 -20.86 9.14 7.29
CA SER A 413 -20.45 7.76 7.03
C SER A 413 -19.66 7.19 8.22
N PRO A 414 -19.99 5.98 8.70
CA PRO A 414 -19.24 5.32 9.78
C PRO A 414 -17.91 4.72 9.31
N ASP A 415 -17.66 4.74 8.00
CA ASP A 415 -16.54 4.07 7.34
C ASP A 415 -15.36 5.01 7.03
N TYR A 416 -15.49 6.31 7.31
CA TYR A 416 -14.48 7.30 6.97
C TYR A 416 -14.19 8.22 8.16
N PRO A 417 -12.96 8.77 8.24
CA PRO A 417 -12.70 9.90 9.12
C PRO A 417 -13.66 11.06 8.84
N THR A 418 -14.05 11.82 9.86
CA THR A 418 -15.05 12.89 9.70
C THR A 418 -14.50 14.19 9.11
N THR A 419 -13.19 14.29 8.86
CA THR A 419 -12.57 15.49 8.28
C THR A 419 -12.26 15.30 6.79
N PRO A 420 -12.46 16.32 5.93
CA PRO A 420 -12.15 16.21 4.51
C PRO A 420 -10.70 15.87 4.21
N LYS A 421 -9.76 16.46 4.97
CA LYS A 421 -8.32 16.23 4.78
C LYS A 421 -7.94 14.77 5.03
N LEU A 422 -8.37 14.21 6.16
CA LEU A 422 -8.09 12.81 6.48
C LEU A 422 -8.79 11.87 5.49
N THR A 423 -10.04 12.16 5.14
CA THR A 423 -10.78 11.41 4.11
C THR A 423 -10.04 11.41 2.77
N GLY A 424 -9.54 12.58 2.33
CA GLY A 424 -8.74 12.69 1.11
C GLY A 424 -7.47 11.85 1.16
N HIS A 425 -6.75 11.84 2.29
CA HIS A 425 -5.59 10.97 2.48
C HIS A 425 -5.95 9.48 2.39
N VAL A 426 -7.06 9.07 3.01
CA VAL A 426 -7.56 7.70 2.98
C VAL A 426 -7.93 7.26 1.56
N LEU A 427 -8.68 8.10 0.83
CA LEU A 427 -9.06 7.83 -0.54
C LEU A 427 -7.84 7.75 -1.47
N ALA A 428 -6.84 8.61 -1.29
CA ALA A 428 -5.60 8.57 -2.07
C ALA A 428 -4.78 7.30 -1.78
N ALA A 429 -4.68 6.90 -0.50
CA ALA A 429 -4.01 5.66 -0.11
C ALA A 429 -4.71 4.43 -0.72
N TRP A 430 -6.04 4.40 -0.71
CA TRP A 430 -6.81 3.33 -1.36
C TRP A 430 -6.62 3.35 -2.88
N ALA A 431 -6.77 4.51 -3.53
CA ALA A 431 -6.67 4.63 -4.99
C ALA A 431 -5.31 4.14 -5.51
N THR A 432 -4.24 4.43 -4.77
CA THR A 432 -2.88 4.00 -5.15
C THR A 432 -2.57 2.55 -4.76
N GLY A 433 -3.14 2.03 -3.67
CA GLY A 433 -2.80 0.72 -3.09
C GLY A 433 -3.73 -0.44 -3.48
N HIS A 434 -5.01 -0.19 -3.75
CA HIS A 434 -6.04 -1.24 -3.87
C HIS A 434 -5.72 -2.28 -4.95
N ARG A 435 -5.08 -1.89 -6.05
CA ARG A 435 -4.72 -2.84 -7.12
C ARG A 435 -3.60 -3.81 -6.74
N ARG A 436 -2.87 -3.58 -5.65
CA ARG A 436 -1.68 -4.34 -5.27
C ARG A 436 -1.79 -5.06 -3.91
N THR A 437 -2.84 -4.77 -3.14
CA THR A 437 -3.00 -5.24 -1.76
C THR A 437 -4.18 -6.21 -1.64
N GLY A 438 -4.04 -7.29 -0.87
CA GLY A 438 -5.11 -8.29 -0.68
C GLY A 438 -5.33 -9.25 -1.85
N ASN A 439 -6.23 -10.23 -1.64
CA ASN A 439 -6.68 -11.17 -2.68
C ASN A 439 -7.61 -10.48 -3.70
N LEU A 440 -7.99 -11.16 -4.78
CA LEU A 440 -8.83 -10.56 -5.84
C LEU A 440 -10.18 -10.03 -5.31
N HIS A 441 -10.85 -10.68 -4.34
CA HIS A 441 -12.06 -10.12 -3.70
C HIS A 441 -11.77 -8.83 -2.94
N ALA A 442 -10.68 -8.78 -2.19
CA ALA A 442 -10.30 -7.56 -1.46
C ALA A 442 -10.02 -6.41 -2.42
N ARG A 443 -9.45 -6.65 -3.61
CA ARG A 443 -9.24 -5.60 -4.62
C ARG A 443 -10.53 -5.18 -5.32
N ALA A 444 -11.46 -6.11 -5.41
CA ALA A 444 -12.78 -5.92 -5.98
C ALA A 444 -13.74 -5.15 -5.08
N MET A 445 -13.55 -5.29 -3.77
CA MET A 445 -14.48 -4.77 -2.79
C MET A 445 -14.59 -3.26 -2.96
N PRO A 446 -15.76 -2.74 -3.34
CA PRO A 446 -15.93 -1.32 -3.57
C PRO A 446 -15.75 -0.57 -2.25
N LEU A 447 -15.35 0.68 -2.36
CA LEU A 447 -15.41 1.59 -1.23
C LEU A 447 -16.87 1.73 -0.77
N PRO A 448 -17.14 1.84 0.54
CA PRO A 448 -18.46 2.20 1.03
C PRO A 448 -18.85 3.58 0.47
N PRO A 449 -20.16 3.85 0.22
CA PRO A 449 -20.59 5.13 -0.31
C PRO A 449 -20.05 6.31 0.51
N LEU A 450 -19.39 7.24 -0.16
CA LEU A 450 -18.96 8.49 0.46
C LEU A 450 -20.11 9.50 0.35
N LEU A 451 -20.72 9.83 1.48
CA LEU A 451 -21.74 10.87 1.54
C LEU A 451 -21.09 12.24 1.34
N ARG A 452 -21.71 13.10 0.50
CA ARG A 452 -21.21 14.47 0.21
C ARG A 452 -20.90 15.27 1.47
N ALA A 453 -21.63 15.03 2.57
CA ALA A 453 -21.45 15.71 3.86
C ALA A 453 -20.02 15.63 4.42
N VAL A 454 -19.27 14.54 4.21
CA VAL A 454 -17.88 14.41 4.72
C VAL A 454 -16.90 15.31 3.95
N THR A 455 -17.21 15.68 2.71
CA THR A 455 -16.36 16.56 1.90
C THR A 455 -16.54 18.05 2.21
N ALA A 456 -17.58 18.43 2.96
CA ALA A 456 -17.96 19.82 3.24
C ALA A 456 -17.47 20.35 4.60
N ALA A 457 -16.56 19.64 5.28
CA ALA A 457 -16.06 19.99 6.62
C ALA A 457 -17.20 20.21 7.66
N PRO A 458 -18.03 19.18 7.92
CA PRO A 458 -19.22 19.34 8.75
C PRO A 458 -18.85 19.66 10.19
N LYS A 459 -19.69 20.46 10.87
CA LYS A 459 -19.65 20.55 12.33
C LYS A 459 -20.28 19.28 12.90
N ILE A 460 -19.48 18.44 13.52
CA ILE A 460 -19.92 17.12 13.97
C ILE A 460 -20.54 17.17 15.36
N ILE A 461 -21.56 16.33 15.58
CA ILE A 461 -22.09 15.99 16.90
C ILE A 461 -22.18 14.48 17.05
N ALA A 462 -21.98 14.00 18.29
CA ALA A 462 -22.20 12.61 18.65
C ALA A 462 -23.68 12.36 19.00
N ARG A 463 -24.27 11.31 18.42
CA ARG A 463 -25.66 10.91 18.67
C ARG A 463 -25.75 9.44 19.07
N SER A 464 -26.26 9.18 20.28
CA SER A 464 -26.59 7.84 20.77
C SER A 464 -27.93 7.38 20.19
N ARG A 465 -27.94 6.25 19.45
CA ARG A 465 -29.15 5.70 18.83
C ARG A 465 -29.03 4.19 18.70
N ALA A 466 -30.13 3.46 18.88
CA ALA A 466 -30.20 2.02 18.62
C ALA A 466 -30.26 1.70 17.11
N GLY A 467 -29.75 0.54 16.71
CA GLY A 467 -29.90 -0.01 15.36
C GLY A 467 -29.11 0.71 14.26
N VAL A 468 -28.20 1.62 14.62
CA VAL A 468 -27.31 2.30 13.66
C VAL A 468 -25.93 1.65 13.65
N ILE A 469 -25.13 1.89 12.61
CA ILE A 469 -23.71 1.51 12.62
C ILE A 469 -22.97 2.61 13.36
N PRO A 470 -22.25 2.31 14.46
CA PRO A 470 -21.50 3.33 15.18
C PRO A 470 -20.35 3.85 14.32
N SER A 471 -19.96 5.11 14.53
CA SER A 471 -18.90 5.72 13.74
C SER A 471 -17.52 5.32 14.24
N GLY A 472 -16.75 4.63 13.38
CA GLY A 472 -15.33 4.39 13.59
C GLY A 472 -14.47 5.54 13.06
N TYR A 473 -13.15 5.30 12.96
CA TYR A 473 -12.18 6.27 12.43
C TYR A 473 -12.14 7.61 13.19
N LEU A 474 -12.45 7.58 14.49
CA LEU A 474 -12.39 8.77 15.33
C LEU A 474 -11.01 8.90 15.97
N SER A 475 -10.48 10.11 15.96
CA SER A 475 -9.40 10.50 16.87
C SER A 475 -9.99 10.94 18.21
N GLY A 476 -9.18 10.92 19.27
CA GLY A 476 -9.59 11.45 20.58
C GLY A 476 -9.84 12.97 20.60
N PHE A 477 -9.42 13.70 19.57
CA PHE A 477 -9.83 15.10 19.37
C PHE A 477 -11.22 15.17 18.75
N THR A 478 -11.42 14.45 17.66
CA THR A 478 -12.71 14.34 16.95
C THR A 478 -13.83 13.85 17.87
N ALA A 479 -13.55 12.83 18.69
CA ALA A 479 -14.50 12.30 19.66
C ALA A 479 -14.89 13.35 20.71
N ALA A 480 -13.92 14.11 21.23
CA ALA A 480 -14.17 15.19 22.18
C ALA A 480 -15.01 16.31 21.55
N ASP A 481 -14.64 16.77 20.36
CA ASP A 481 -15.36 17.81 19.63
C ASP A 481 -16.80 17.40 19.33
N ALA A 482 -17.04 16.13 18.96
CA ALA A 482 -18.36 15.60 18.70
C ALA A 482 -19.24 15.55 19.96
N CYS A 483 -18.68 15.12 21.10
CA CYS A 483 -19.41 15.14 22.38
C CYS A 483 -19.70 16.58 22.83
N GLN A 484 -18.73 17.48 22.74
CA GLN A 484 -18.92 18.90 23.07
C GLN A 484 -19.97 19.55 22.16
N GLY A 485 -19.94 19.25 20.86
CA GLY A 485 -20.94 19.73 19.89
C GLY A 485 -22.36 19.26 20.22
N ALA A 486 -22.51 18.12 20.90
CA ALA A 486 -23.78 17.59 21.40
C ALA A 486 -24.17 18.13 22.80
N GLY A 487 -23.39 19.07 23.37
CA GLY A 487 -23.61 19.58 24.73
C GLY A 487 -23.21 18.58 25.83
N LYS A 488 -22.38 17.60 25.49
CA LYS A 488 -21.87 16.54 26.38
C LYS A 488 -20.35 16.67 26.50
N ARG A 489 -19.69 15.69 27.11
CA ARG A 489 -18.22 15.55 27.17
C ARG A 489 -17.81 14.10 26.97
N LEU A 490 -16.52 13.84 26.80
CA LEU A 490 -16.01 12.48 26.94
C LEU A 490 -16.20 11.99 28.38
N CYS A 491 -16.47 10.70 28.52
CA CYS A 491 -16.45 10.03 29.82
C CYS A 491 -15.02 9.92 30.33
N THR A 492 -14.79 10.10 31.63
CA THR A 492 -13.53 9.66 32.23
C THR A 492 -13.45 8.13 32.17
N LEU A 493 -12.24 7.58 32.29
CA LEU A 493 -12.07 6.12 32.29
C LEU A 493 -12.86 5.45 33.44
N ASP A 494 -12.94 6.09 34.61
CA ASP A 494 -13.62 5.52 35.77
C ASP A 494 -15.15 5.61 35.66
N GLU A 495 -15.66 6.70 35.09
CA GLU A 495 -17.07 6.83 34.71
C GLU A 495 -17.48 5.74 33.73
N TRP A 496 -16.67 5.54 32.67
CA TRP A 496 -16.90 4.53 31.66
C TRP A 496 -16.88 3.12 32.27
N LYS A 497 -15.87 2.81 33.10
CA LYS A 497 -15.77 1.51 33.77
C LYS A 497 -16.96 1.26 34.66
N ARG A 498 -17.34 2.24 35.49
CA ARG A 498 -18.50 2.12 36.38
C ARG A 498 -19.75 1.80 35.58
N ALA A 499 -20.05 2.60 34.56
CA ALA A 499 -21.20 2.36 33.69
C ALA A 499 -21.19 0.95 33.08
N CYS A 500 -20.01 0.46 32.65
CA CYS A 500 -19.84 -0.87 32.07
C CYS A 500 -20.15 -1.98 33.05
N ARG A 501 -19.73 -1.84 34.31
CA ARG A 501 -19.89 -2.90 35.31
C ARG A 501 -21.32 -3.04 35.86
N GLY A 502 -22.16 -2.02 35.63
CA GLY A 502 -23.54 -2.00 36.10
C GLY A 502 -23.66 -1.78 37.61
N GLN A 503 -24.89 -1.72 38.10
CA GLN A 503 -25.17 -1.52 39.55
C GLN A 503 -24.56 -2.59 40.46
N GLN A 504 -24.28 -3.77 39.92
CA GLN A 504 -23.75 -4.91 40.66
C GLN A 504 -22.21 -5.04 40.55
N ASP A 505 -21.51 -4.02 40.02
CA ASP A 505 -20.04 -3.97 39.87
C ASP A 505 -19.43 -5.25 39.24
N ARG A 506 -20.04 -5.72 38.14
CA ARG A 506 -19.65 -6.97 37.47
C ARG A 506 -18.42 -6.82 36.58
N LYS A 507 -17.65 -7.90 36.38
CA LYS A 507 -16.48 -7.90 35.47
C LYS A 507 -16.85 -7.66 34.00
N PHE A 508 -17.97 -8.20 33.56
CA PHE A 508 -18.56 -7.98 32.24
C PHE A 508 -19.93 -7.31 32.41
N PRO A 509 -20.43 -6.58 31.40
CA PRO A 509 -21.74 -5.90 31.49
C PRO A 509 -22.86 -6.83 31.94
N TYR A 510 -22.82 -8.08 31.48
CA TYR A 510 -23.84 -9.09 31.71
C TYR A 510 -23.57 -10.03 32.90
N GLY A 511 -22.36 -10.07 33.46
CA GLY A 511 -22.02 -11.13 34.42
C GLY A 511 -20.58 -11.12 34.93
N LYS A 512 -20.29 -12.07 35.82
CA LYS A 512 -18.96 -12.26 36.42
C LYS A 512 -17.95 -12.94 35.48
N ASP A 513 -18.42 -13.85 34.64
CA ASP A 513 -17.59 -14.71 33.79
C ASP A 513 -17.74 -14.35 32.31
N TYR A 514 -16.70 -14.65 31.53
CA TYR A 514 -16.72 -14.43 30.09
C TYR A 514 -17.65 -15.44 29.42
N GLU A 515 -18.64 -14.96 28.68
CA GLU A 515 -19.51 -15.78 27.84
C GLU A 515 -19.23 -15.48 26.37
N HIS A 516 -18.84 -16.52 25.62
CA HIS A 516 -18.53 -16.39 24.19
C HIS A 516 -19.78 -15.95 23.41
N GLY A 517 -19.62 -14.94 22.54
CA GLY A 517 -20.66 -14.48 21.64
C GLY A 517 -21.66 -13.47 22.24
N VAL A 518 -21.65 -13.25 23.57
CA VAL A 518 -22.54 -12.27 24.21
C VAL A 518 -22.20 -10.85 23.78
N CYS A 519 -20.92 -10.47 23.88
CA CYS A 519 -20.39 -9.20 23.40
C CYS A 519 -19.57 -9.40 22.11
N ASN A 520 -19.62 -8.44 21.20
CA ASN A 520 -18.90 -8.49 19.92
C ASN A 520 -17.41 -8.13 20.11
N VAL A 521 -16.63 -8.91 20.85
CA VAL A 521 -15.21 -8.61 21.13
C VAL A 521 -14.27 -9.69 20.60
N TYR A 522 -14.65 -10.96 20.71
CA TYR A 522 -13.78 -12.10 20.38
C TYR A 522 -14.07 -12.64 18.98
N ARG A 523 -13.08 -12.64 18.06
CA ARG A 523 -13.22 -13.24 16.73
C ARG A 523 -11.99 -14.02 16.25
N TYR A 524 -12.26 -15.04 15.44
CA TYR A 524 -11.30 -15.91 14.76
C TYR A 524 -10.61 -15.28 13.54
N ALA A 525 -11.09 -14.12 13.06
CA ALA A 525 -10.57 -13.44 11.86
C ALA A 525 -10.42 -11.93 12.10
N HIS A 526 -9.49 -11.29 11.39
CA HIS A 526 -9.22 -9.85 11.46
C HIS A 526 -9.55 -9.19 10.10
N PRO A 527 -10.29 -8.06 10.06
CA PRO A 527 -10.72 -7.45 8.78
C PRO A 527 -9.51 -7.00 7.96
N ALA A 528 -8.45 -6.48 8.60
CA ALA A 528 -7.24 -6.11 7.89
C ALA A 528 -6.47 -7.33 7.34
N ALA A 529 -6.48 -8.47 8.03
CA ALA A 529 -5.93 -9.70 7.47
C ALA A 529 -6.75 -10.14 6.24
N THR A 530 -8.07 -9.98 6.29
CA THR A 530 -8.97 -10.33 5.17
C THR A 530 -8.74 -9.44 3.95
N LEU A 531 -8.63 -8.11 4.14
CA LEU A 531 -8.47 -7.17 3.02
C LEU A 531 -7.03 -6.96 2.57
N HIS A 532 -6.06 -7.19 3.44
CA HIS A 532 -4.66 -6.85 3.16
C HIS A 532 -3.68 -8.02 3.27
N GLY A 533 -4.12 -9.18 3.76
CA GLY A 533 -3.25 -10.33 4.03
C GLY A 533 -2.37 -10.15 5.27
N ASN A 534 -2.54 -9.05 6.02
CA ASN A 534 -1.78 -8.74 7.23
C ASN A 534 -2.65 -7.89 8.19
N ALA A 535 -2.78 -8.33 9.44
CA ALA A 535 -3.60 -7.67 10.46
C ALA A 535 -3.03 -6.31 10.93
N ALA A 536 -1.74 -6.03 10.69
CA ALA A 536 -1.04 -4.85 11.20
C ALA A 536 -0.99 -3.67 10.21
N ILE A 537 -1.62 -3.77 9.03
CA ILE A 537 -1.55 -2.73 7.99
C ILE A 537 -2.93 -2.31 7.51
N GLY A 538 -3.00 -1.15 6.87
CA GLY A 538 -4.21 -0.69 6.18
C GLY A 538 -5.35 -0.30 7.12
N HIS A 539 -5.07 -0.01 8.40
CA HIS A 539 -6.09 0.30 9.42
C HIS A 539 -6.96 1.53 9.14
N LEU A 540 -6.63 2.31 8.11
CA LEU A 540 -7.44 3.41 7.61
C LEU A 540 -8.29 3.04 6.37
N ASP A 541 -8.25 1.80 5.88
CA ASP A 541 -9.05 1.37 4.72
C ASP A 541 -10.54 1.38 5.10
N PRO A 542 -11.39 2.18 4.43
CA PRO A 542 -12.82 2.33 4.75
C PRO A 542 -13.62 1.03 4.71
N ARG A 543 -13.12 0.02 4.00
CA ARG A 543 -13.84 -1.23 3.78
C ARG A 543 -13.77 -2.17 4.99
N LEU A 544 -12.88 -1.91 5.95
CA LEU A 544 -12.66 -2.79 7.11
C LEU A 544 -13.93 -2.98 7.94
N ASN A 545 -14.70 -1.90 8.17
CA ASN A 545 -15.97 -1.95 8.89
C ASN A 545 -17.11 -2.64 8.10
N ARG A 546 -16.87 -2.96 6.83
CA ARG A 546 -17.81 -3.67 5.94
C ARG A 546 -17.42 -5.13 5.68
N VAL A 547 -16.30 -5.60 6.23
CA VAL A 547 -15.92 -7.01 6.11
C VAL A 547 -16.98 -7.88 6.78
N THR A 548 -17.39 -8.93 6.08
CA THR A 548 -18.35 -9.92 6.58
C THR A 548 -17.66 -11.23 6.93
N GLN A 549 -18.12 -11.89 7.97
CA GLN A 549 -17.72 -13.24 8.35
C GLN A 549 -18.97 -14.11 8.51
N ALA A 550 -18.98 -15.30 7.92
CA ALA A 550 -20.13 -16.20 7.93
C ALA A 550 -21.45 -15.50 7.50
N GLY A 551 -21.38 -14.65 6.47
CA GLY A 551 -22.53 -13.91 5.94
C GLY A 551 -22.98 -12.67 6.73
N ALA A 552 -22.35 -12.38 7.89
CA ALA A 552 -22.72 -11.23 8.72
C ALA A 552 -21.58 -10.19 8.85
N PRO A 553 -21.88 -8.87 8.91
CA PRO A 553 -20.87 -7.85 9.18
C PRO A 553 -20.10 -8.08 10.48
N MET A 554 -18.81 -7.78 10.46
CA MET A 554 -17.97 -7.88 11.66
C MET A 554 -18.29 -6.78 12.68
N LEU A 555 -18.39 -5.53 12.21
CA LEU A 555 -18.96 -4.41 12.97
C LEU A 555 -20.48 -4.57 13.03
N ARG A 556 -21.04 -4.60 14.24
CA ARG A 556 -22.48 -4.76 14.46
C ARG A 556 -23.16 -3.42 14.65
N ARG A 557 -24.46 -3.37 14.38
CA ARG A 557 -25.30 -2.23 14.72
C ARG A 557 -25.39 -2.09 16.24
N THR A 558 -25.49 -0.86 16.72
CA THR A 558 -25.71 -0.56 18.13
C THR A 558 -26.95 -1.29 18.66
N GLY A 559 -26.81 -1.91 19.83
CA GLY A 559 -27.83 -2.72 20.49
C GLY A 559 -28.07 -4.09 19.86
N ALA A 560 -27.39 -4.48 18.78
CA ALA A 560 -27.61 -5.77 18.13
C ALA A 560 -27.16 -6.95 19.01
N THR A 561 -26.22 -6.72 19.93
CA THR A 561 -25.85 -7.65 20.99
C THR A 561 -26.67 -7.34 22.25
N SER A 562 -27.97 -7.65 22.23
CA SER A 562 -28.92 -7.28 23.30
C SER A 562 -28.53 -7.77 24.70
N ARG A 563 -27.79 -8.88 24.79
CA ARG A 563 -27.24 -9.40 26.05
C ARG A 563 -25.94 -8.73 26.48
N CYS A 564 -25.24 -7.98 25.62
CA CYS A 564 -24.06 -7.18 25.97
C CYS A 564 -24.50 -5.85 26.60
N ALA A 565 -25.09 -5.93 27.79
CA ALA A 565 -25.70 -4.78 28.44
C ALA A 565 -25.45 -4.79 29.94
N SER A 566 -25.18 -3.62 30.51
CA SER A 566 -25.07 -3.39 31.95
C SER A 566 -26.33 -2.73 32.48
N ARG A 567 -26.91 -3.27 33.56
CA ARG A 567 -28.20 -2.82 34.12
C ARG A 567 -28.01 -1.68 35.13
N TRP A 568 -28.88 -0.68 35.01
CA TRP A 568 -29.02 0.47 35.92
C TRP A 568 -30.50 0.72 36.20
N GLY A 569 -31.04 0.03 37.22
CA GLY A 569 -32.47 -0.06 37.48
C GLY A 569 -33.14 -0.79 36.32
N GLU A 570 -34.20 -0.18 35.80
CA GLU A 570 -34.93 -0.69 34.62
C GLU A 570 -34.25 -0.32 33.28
N ASP A 571 -33.19 0.49 33.30
CA ASP A 571 -32.45 0.90 32.10
C ASP A 571 -31.15 0.08 31.92
N ALA A 572 -30.52 0.20 30.75
CA ALA A 572 -29.26 -0.46 30.47
C ALA A 572 -28.37 0.31 29.50
N VAL A 573 -27.05 0.19 29.69
CA VAL A 573 -26.04 0.67 28.74
C VAL A 573 -25.56 -0.52 27.90
N TYR A 574 -25.49 -0.36 26.58
CA TYR A 574 -25.19 -1.44 25.64
C TYR A 574 -23.82 -1.29 25.00
N ASP A 575 -23.28 -2.42 24.54
CA ASP A 575 -22.08 -2.54 23.70
C ASP A 575 -20.82 -1.91 24.31
N MET A 576 -20.77 -1.80 25.65
CA MET A 576 -19.58 -1.29 26.35
C MET A 576 -18.36 -2.20 26.18
N VAL A 577 -18.55 -3.50 25.91
CA VAL A 577 -17.43 -4.42 25.62
C VAL A 577 -17.59 -4.92 24.19
N GLY A 578 -16.56 -4.77 23.36
CA GLY A 578 -16.65 -5.14 21.95
C GLY A 578 -17.16 -4.01 21.07
N ASN A 579 -17.49 -4.38 19.84
CA ASN A 579 -17.87 -3.50 18.75
C ASN A 579 -16.75 -2.50 18.41
N LEU A 580 -16.72 -1.27 18.92
CA LEU A 580 -15.58 -0.37 18.79
C LEU A 580 -14.91 -0.13 20.14
N ASP A 581 -13.59 0.07 20.12
CA ASP A 581 -12.89 0.67 21.24
C ASP A 581 -13.32 2.14 21.34
N GLU A 582 -13.61 2.63 22.55
CA GLU A 582 -14.22 3.95 22.75
C GLU A 582 -13.27 4.94 23.42
N TRP A 583 -13.05 6.10 22.80
CA TRP A 583 -12.23 7.17 23.39
C TRP A 583 -12.80 7.67 24.73
N VAL A 584 -11.92 7.80 25.73
CA VAL A 584 -12.21 8.37 27.05
C VAL A 584 -11.35 9.62 27.31
N ASP A 585 -11.78 10.45 28.27
CA ASP A 585 -11.08 11.67 28.66
C ASP A 585 -9.78 11.36 29.41
N LYS A 586 -8.67 11.32 28.67
CA LYS A 586 -7.32 11.18 29.21
C LYS A 586 -6.34 12.02 28.39
N LYS A 587 -5.56 12.88 29.05
CA LYS A 587 -4.59 13.81 28.42
C LYS A 587 -3.64 13.11 27.42
N GLY A 588 -3.10 11.96 27.80
CA GLY A 588 -2.19 11.15 26.96
C GLY A 588 -2.87 10.34 25.85
N GLY A 589 -4.21 10.25 25.86
CA GLY A 589 -4.98 9.35 25.03
C GLY A 589 -5.24 8.02 25.74
N ALA A 590 -6.51 7.60 25.75
CA ALA A 590 -6.91 6.24 26.07
C ALA A 590 -8.27 5.92 25.46
N PHE A 591 -8.51 4.63 25.25
CA PHE A 591 -9.80 4.09 24.85
C PHE A 591 -10.06 2.76 25.57
N ALA A 592 -11.33 2.38 25.67
CA ALA A 592 -11.80 1.27 26.49
C ALA A 592 -12.79 0.34 25.74
N GLY A 593 -12.97 -0.86 26.28
CA GLY A 593 -13.99 -1.83 25.84
C GLY A 593 -13.49 -2.95 24.93
N GLY A 594 -12.52 -2.66 24.06
CA GLY A 594 -12.04 -3.57 23.03
C GLY A 594 -12.97 -3.61 21.82
N PHE A 595 -12.42 -3.68 20.61
CA PHE A 595 -13.20 -3.72 19.37
C PHE A 595 -13.55 -5.14 18.88
N PHE A 596 -14.34 -5.23 17.81
CA PHE A 596 -14.93 -6.44 17.26
C PHE A 596 -13.99 -7.53 16.75
N SER A 597 -12.68 -7.26 16.64
CA SER A 597 -11.68 -8.28 16.31
C SER A 597 -10.56 -8.36 17.35
N ARG A 598 -10.78 -7.83 18.56
CA ARG A 598 -9.82 -7.89 19.65
C ARG A 598 -10.03 -9.16 20.48
N SER A 599 -9.10 -10.10 20.42
CA SER A 599 -9.11 -11.28 21.29
C SER A 599 -8.85 -10.93 22.76
N SER A 600 -9.85 -10.37 23.45
CA SER A 600 -9.80 -9.93 24.84
C SER A 600 -10.87 -10.60 25.68
N ARG A 601 -10.53 -10.93 26.93
CA ARG A 601 -11.43 -11.40 27.99
C ARG A 601 -11.39 -10.50 29.22
N SER A 602 -10.91 -9.26 29.07
CA SER A 602 -10.74 -8.32 30.17
C SER A 602 -12.03 -7.60 30.57
N GLY A 603 -13.11 -7.77 29.80
CA GLY A 603 -14.43 -7.20 30.10
C GLY A 603 -14.36 -5.68 30.27
N CYS A 604 -15.03 -5.16 31.30
CA CYS A 604 -15.07 -3.75 31.61
C CYS A 604 -13.72 -3.15 32.04
N SER A 605 -12.69 -3.96 32.26
CA SER A 605 -11.33 -3.49 32.55
C SER A 605 -10.46 -3.32 31.30
N ALA A 606 -10.96 -3.68 30.11
CA ALA A 606 -10.22 -3.50 28.86
C ALA A 606 -9.97 -2.01 28.57
N ALA A 607 -8.71 -1.61 28.54
CA ALA A 607 -8.29 -0.25 28.19
C ALA A 607 -6.90 -0.25 27.57
N ILE A 608 -6.66 0.71 26.66
CA ILE A 608 -5.39 0.91 25.97
C ILE A 608 -5.00 2.39 26.10
N SER A 609 -3.73 2.67 26.41
CA SER A 609 -3.20 4.03 26.54
C SER A 609 -1.86 4.26 25.83
N VAL A 610 -1.48 3.37 24.92
CA VAL A 610 -0.21 3.48 24.17
C VAL A 610 -0.33 4.42 22.95
N HIS A 611 -1.56 4.80 22.58
CA HIS A 611 -1.81 5.65 21.41
C HIS A 611 -2.14 7.09 21.83
N PRO A 612 -1.54 8.10 21.17
CA PRO A 612 -1.86 9.50 21.44
C PRO A 612 -3.25 9.86 20.93
N ARG A 613 -3.84 10.95 21.45
CA ARG A 613 -5.18 11.44 21.03
C ARG A 613 -5.36 11.67 19.53
N ARG A 614 -4.29 11.90 18.76
CA ARG A 614 -4.34 12.06 17.29
C ARG A 614 -4.49 10.74 16.53
N TYR A 615 -4.26 9.61 17.17
CA TYR A 615 -4.38 8.29 16.54
C TYR A 615 -5.85 8.04 16.18
N LEU A 616 -6.06 7.31 15.10
CA LEU A 616 -7.38 6.87 14.64
C LEU A 616 -7.21 5.63 13.79
N ASP A 617 -8.20 4.74 13.84
CA ASP A 617 -8.35 3.63 12.91
C ASP A 617 -9.83 3.19 12.83
N TYR A 618 -10.09 2.21 11.98
CA TYR A 618 -11.43 1.62 11.78
C TYR A 618 -12.14 1.18 13.06
N SER A 619 -11.39 0.82 14.10
CA SER A 619 -11.86 0.21 15.33
C SER A 619 -12.14 1.21 16.47
N LEU A 620 -11.88 2.50 16.24
CA LEU A 620 -11.99 3.54 17.26
C LEU A 620 -13.24 4.42 17.08
N GLY A 621 -14.15 4.30 18.05
CA GLY A 621 -15.37 5.08 18.19
C GLY A 621 -15.40 5.91 19.49
N THR A 622 -16.59 6.23 19.98
CA THR A 622 -16.77 6.97 21.23
C THR A 622 -18.20 6.85 21.76
N ARG A 623 -18.39 7.20 23.04
CA ARG A 623 -19.67 7.54 23.64
C ARG A 623 -19.49 8.74 24.56
N CYS A 624 -20.55 9.50 24.79
CA CYS A 624 -20.47 10.73 25.57
C CYS A 624 -21.08 10.58 26.98
N CYS A 625 -20.63 11.46 27.87
CA CYS A 625 -21.09 11.60 29.24
C CYS A 625 -21.55 13.03 29.52
N LEU A 626 -22.41 13.18 30.51
CA LEU A 626 -22.94 14.45 31.00
C LEU A 626 -23.14 14.34 32.51
N SER A 627 -22.90 15.42 33.25
CA SER A 627 -23.31 15.48 34.66
C SER A 627 -24.83 15.52 34.75
N ALA A 628 -25.45 14.65 35.55
CA ALA A 628 -26.91 14.61 35.67
C ALA A 628 -27.46 15.92 36.24
N LYS A 629 -28.73 16.20 35.96
CA LYS A 629 -29.44 17.29 36.62
C LYS A 629 -29.87 16.85 38.01
N ARG A 630 -29.91 17.80 38.95
CA ARG A 630 -30.43 17.58 40.31
C ARG A 630 -31.91 17.34 40.28
#